data_AF-A0A948KNM4-F1
#
_entry.id   AF-A0A948KNM4-F1
#
_cell.length_a   1.000
_cell.length_b   1.000
_cell.length_c   1.000
_cell.angle_alpha   90.00
_cell.angle_beta   90.00
_cell.angle_gamma   90.00
#
_symmetry.space_group_name_H-M   'P 1'
#
loop_
_entity.id
_entity.type
_entity.pdbx_description
1 polymer ?
#
loop_
_entity_poly.entity_id
_entity_poly.type
_entity_poly.pdbx_seq_one_letter_code
_entity_poly.pdbx_strand_id
1 'polypeptide(L)'
;MVFTFYPISNMKKIDAIRLRRKVHKLVKQGMPATRIARKLGVSRPFVHQWRDATDPTQDQRGWEKGKKREYTDQHEQHVLDARAEAEQEFFSDLMR
;
A
#
# COMPACT_ATOMS: atom_id res chain seq x y z
N MET A 1 -18.95 -2.75 -22.45
CA MET A 1 -17.52 -2.74 -22.03
C MET A 1 -17.45 -2.38 -20.56
N VAL A 2 -17.27 -3.37 -19.67
CA VAL A 2 -17.12 -3.14 -18.23
C VAL A 2 -15.63 -2.89 -17.99
N PHE A 3 -15.23 -1.64 -17.79
CA PHE A 3 -13.88 -1.32 -17.34
C PHE A 3 -13.78 -1.68 -15.85
N THR A 4 -13.27 -2.88 -15.55
CA THR A 4 -12.96 -3.26 -14.18
C THR A 4 -11.85 -2.35 -13.67
N PHE A 5 -12.20 -1.36 -12.85
CA PHE A 5 -11.22 -0.57 -12.11
C PHE A 5 -10.56 -1.47 -11.08
N TYR A 6 -9.26 -1.73 -11.22
CA TYR A 6 -8.52 -2.39 -10.15
C TYR A 6 -8.52 -1.47 -8.92
N PRO A 7 -9.10 -1.91 -7.79
CA PRO A 7 -9.05 -1.11 -6.57
C PRO A 7 -7.59 -1.00 -6.12
N ILE A 8 -7.14 0.24 -5.93
CA ILE A 8 -5.75 0.59 -5.58
C ILE A 8 -5.35 -0.04 -4.22
N SER A 9 -6.32 -0.51 -3.42
CA SER A 9 -6.13 -1.06 -2.08
C SER A 9 -5.21 -2.27 -1.99
N ASN A 10 -5.03 -3.06 -3.06
CA ASN A 10 -4.18 -4.28 -3.05
C ASN A 10 -2.90 -4.18 -3.91
N MET A 11 -2.54 -2.99 -4.39
CA MET A 11 -1.38 -2.83 -5.27
C MET A 11 -0.06 -2.68 -4.47
N LYS A 12 1.00 -3.41 -4.88
CA LYS A 12 2.34 -3.26 -4.31
C LYS A 12 2.89 -1.85 -4.56
N LYS A 13 3.68 -1.32 -3.61
CA LYS A 13 4.26 0.04 -3.69
C LYS A 13 5.04 0.28 -4.99
N ILE A 14 5.80 -0.71 -5.46
CA ILE A 14 6.61 -0.63 -6.68
C ILE A 14 5.71 -0.41 -7.92
N ASP A 15 4.59 -1.12 -7.99
CA ASP A 15 3.64 -1.00 -9.10
C ASP A 15 2.91 0.34 -9.07
N ALA A 16 2.58 0.85 -7.87
CA ALA A 16 2.02 2.17 -7.70
C ALA A 16 2.97 3.26 -8.24
N ILE A 17 4.26 3.21 -7.87
CA ILE A 17 5.27 4.16 -8.36
C ILE A 17 5.42 4.07 -9.88
N ARG A 18 5.40 2.85 -10.43
CA ARG A 18 5.46 2.63 -11.88
C ARG A 18 4.28 3.29 -12.60
N LEU A 19 3.06 3.18 -12.08
CA LEU A 19 1.88 3.83 -12.65
C LEU A 19 1.95 5.36 -12.56
N ARG A 20 2.36 5.91 -11.42
CA ARG A 20 2.55 7.36 -11.24
C ARG A 20 3.52 7.94 -12.26
N ARG A 21 4.67 7.28 -12.47
CA ARG A 21 5.66 7.66 -13.50
C ARG A 21 5.07 7.62 -14.92
N LYS A 22 4.26 6.60 -15.23
CA LYS A 22 3.58 6.49 -16.53
C LYS A 22 2.56 7.62 -16.73
N VAL A 23 1.77 7.97 -15.70
CA VAL A 23 0.85 9.11 -15.75
C VAL A 23 1.63 10.38 -16.08
N HIS A 24 2.68 10.69 -15.32
CA HIS A 24 3.47 11.90 -15.52
C HIS A 24 4.10 11.98 -16.93
N LYS A 25 4.61 10.85 -17.45
CA LYS A 25 5.12 10.76 -18.83
C LYS A 25 4.04 11.07 -19.86
N LEU A 26 2.84 10.50 -19.72
CA LEU A 26 1.73 10.70 -20.65
C LEU A 26 1.14 12.13 -20.59
N VAL A 27 1.14 12.74 -19.40
CA VAL A 27 0.76 14.15 -19.20
C VAL A 27 1.73 15.06 -19.94
N LYS A 28 3.04 14.84 -19.80
CA LYS A 28 4.07 15.57 -20.56
C LYS A 28 3.96 15.42 -22.08
N GLN A 29 3.34 14.34 -22.55
CA GLN A 29 3.04 14.11 -23.97
C GLN A 29 1.73 14.80 -24.41
N GLY A 30 1.07 15.57 -23.55
CA GLY A 30 -0.18 16.27 -23.85
C GLY A 30 -1.43 15.37 -23.87
N MET A 31 -1.35 14.15 -23.34
CA MET A 31 -2.50 13.25 -23.36
C MET A 31 -3.55 13.67 -22.32
N PRO A 32 -4.86 13.71 -22.69
CA PRO A 32 -5.91 14.07 -21.74
C PRO A 32 -6.10 12.97 -20.68
N ALA A 33 -6.40 13.40 -19.44
CA ALA A 33 -6.50 12.52 -18.27
C ALA A 33 -7.45 11.33 -18.47
N THR A 34 -8.56 11.52 -19.18
CA THR A 34 -9.53 10.44 -19.48
C THR A 34 -8.91 9.34 -20.36
N ARG A 35 -8.08 9.71 -21.35
CA ARG A 35 -7.37 8.72 -22.18
C ARG A 35 -6.27 8.03 -21.40
N ILE A 36 -5.56 8.76 -20.53
CA ILE A 36 -4.55 8.19 -19.63
C ILE A 36 -5.18 7.14 -18.71
N ALA A 37 -6.31 7.48 -18.08
CA ALA A 37 -7.05 6.59 -17.19
C ALA A 37 -7.43 5.27 -17.88
N ARG A 38 -8.02 5.36 -19.09
CA ARG A 38 -8.38 4.18 -19.90
C ARG A 38 -7.17 3.37 -20.33
N LYS A 39 -6.09 4.04 -20.75
CA LYS A 39 -4.85 3.38 -21.24
C LYS A 39 -4.12 2.63 -20.13
N LEU A 40 -4.15 3.15 -18.91
CA LEU A 40 -3.44 2.57 -17.76
C LEU A 40 -4.33 1.69 -16.88
N GLY A 41 -5.65 1.65 -17.12
CA GLY A 41 -6.59 0.90 -16.30
C GLY A 41 -6.75 1.47 -14.88
N VAL A 42 -6.61 2.80 -14.72
CA VAL A 42 -6.63 3.50 -13.41
C VAL A 42 -7.71 4.57 -13.37
N SER A 43 -8.22 4.87 -12.17
CA SER A 43 -9.31 5.84 -11.99
C SER A 43 -8.93 7.26 -12.43
N ARG A 44 -9.91 8.01 -12.93
CA ARG A 44 -9.70 9.44 -13.27
C ARG A 44 -9.17 10.24 -12.06
N PRO A 45 -9.70 10.05 -10.83
CA PRO A 45 -9.12 10.69 -9.63
C PRO A 45 -7.64 10.37 -9.43
N PHE A 46 -7.21 9.12 -9.66
CA PHE A 46 -5.79 8.77 -9.57
C PHE A 46 -4.95 9.56 -10.58
N VAL A 47 -5.40 9.68 -11.83
CA VAL A 47 -4.69 10.49 -12.84
C VAL A 47 -4.60 11.95 -12.42
N HIS A 48 -5.70 12.55 -11.95
CA HIS A 48 -5.71 13.95 -11.50
C HIS A 48 -4.79 14.18 -10.30
N GLN A 49 -4.77 13.25 -9.34
CA GLN A 49 -3.89 13.33 -8.18
C GLN A 49 -2.40 13.34 -8.56
N TRP A 50 -2.01 12.55 -9.58
CA TRP A 50 -0.61 12.37 -9.96
C TRP A 50 -0.19 13.17 -11.20
N ARG A 51 -1.12 13.88 -11.84
CA ARG A 51 -0.85 14.74 -12.99
C ARG A 51 0.09 15.88 -12.63
N ASP A 52 -0.20 16.53 -11.51
CA ASP A 52 0.45 17.78 -11.07
C ASP A 52 1.49 17.54 -9.96
N ALA A 53 1.82 16.28 -9.67
CA ALA A 53 2.78 15.93 -8.62
C ALA A 53 4.21 16.35 -9.03
N THR A 54 4.89 17.11 -8.18
CA THR A 54 6.30 17.52 -8.39
C THR A 54 7.23 16.31 -8.49
N ASP A 55 7.02 15.32 -7.62
CA ASP A 55 7.72 14.04 -7.66
C ASP A 55 6.70 12.88 -7.66
N PRO A 56 6.61 12.07 -8.74
CA PRO A 56 5.69 10.94 -8.82
C PRO A 56 6.10 9.74 -7.94
N THR A 57 7.30 9.76 -7.33
CA THR A 57 7.79 8.67 -6.47
C THR A 57 7.47 8.90 -5.00
N GLN A 58 7.40 10.15 -4.56
CA GLN A 58 7.08 10.50 -3.19
C GLN A 58 5.58 10.70 -2.99
N ASP A 59 5.05 10.08 -1.94
CA ASP A 59 3.68 10.29 -1.52
C ASP A 59 3.67 11.43 -0.50
N GLN A 60 3.33 12.63 -0.96
CA GLN A 60 3.32 13.85 -0.14
C GLN A 60 2.09 13.94 0.78
N ARG A 61 1.31 12.86 0.95
CA ARG A 61 0.15 12.85 1.85
C ARG A 61 0.59 12.82 3.32
N GLY A 62 0.93 14.01 3.82
CA GLY A 62 0.65 14.59 5.15
C GLY A 62 1.16 13.91 6.43
N TRP A 63 1.32 12.59 6.46
CA TRP A 63 1.76 11.88 7.66
C TRP A 63 3.12 11.28 7.41
N GLU A 64 4.12 11.71 8.18
CA GLU A 64 5.35 10.96 8.31
C GLU A 64 4.97 9.54 8.71
N LYS A 65 5.30 8.58 7.85
CA LYS A 65 5.03 7.19 8.17
C LYS A 65 5.88 6.84 9.39
N GLY A 66 5.22 6.49 10.49
CA GLY A 66 5.92 5.95 11.66
C GLY A 66 6.83 4.80 11.24
N LYS A 67 7.97 4.66 11.93
CA LYS A 67 8.85 3.50 11.74
C LYS A 67 8.05 2.25 12.06
N LYS A 68 8.00 1.30 11.12
CA LYS A 68 7.46 -0.03 11.42
C LYS A 68 8.30 -0.60 12.56
N ARG A 69 7.66 -1.21 13.56
CA ARG A 69 8.40 -1.98 14.57
C ARG A 69 9.15 -3.09 13.85
N GLU A 70 10.46 -3.16 14.04
CA GLU A 70 11.26 -4.29 13.59
C GLU A 70 11.05 -5.41 14.61
N TYR A 71 10.42 -6.49 14.15
CA TYR A 71 10.33 -7.72 14.92
C TYR A 71 11.61 -8.48 14.66
N THR A 72 12.54 -8.46 15.62
CA THR A 72 13.72 -9.32 15.59
C THR A 72 13.30 -10.76 15.87
N ASP A 73 14.14 -11.73 15.49
CA ASP A 73 13.90 -13.15 15.79
C ASP A 73 13.69 -13.38 17.31
N GLN A 74 14.38 -12.61 18.14
CA GLN A 74 14.21 -12.61 19.60
C GLN A 74 12.82 -12.10 20.02
N HIS A 75 12.27 -11.09 19.33
CA HIS A 75 10.92 -10.60 19.62
C HIS A 75 9.87 -11.60 19.16
N GLU A 76 10.07 -12.25 18.02
CA GLU A 76 9.18 -13.32 17.55
C GLU A 76 9.18 -14.48 18.55
N GLN A 77 10.36 -14.91 19.02
CA GLN A 77 10.47 -15.94 20.05
C GLN A 77 9.77 -15.51 21.34
N HIS A 78 9.96 -14.27 21.79
CA HIS A 78 9.28 -13.75 22.98
C HIS A 78 7.75 -13.78 22.85
N VAL A 79 7.20 -13.46 21.67
CA VAL A 79 5.75 -13.55 21.41
C VAL A 79 5.26 -15.01 21.44
N LEU A 80 6.04 -15.94 20.90
CA LEU A 80 5.71 -17.37 20.93
C LEU A 80 5.76 -17.93 22.35
N ASP A 81 6.77 -17.55 23.12
CA ASP A 81 6.95 -17.97 24.51
C ASP A 81 5.80 -17.43 25.37
N ALA A 82 5.48 -16.14 25.25
CA ALA A 82 4.35 -15.53 25.95
C ALA A 82 3.00 -16.20 25.60
N ARG A 83 2.83 -16.62 24.35
CA ARG A 83 1.65 -17.39 23.94
C ARG A 83 1.62 -18.77 24.59
N ALA A 84 2.75 -19.49 24.61
CA ALA A 84 2.82 -20.82 25.20
C ALA A 84 2.56 -20.79 26.72
N GLU A 85 3.08 -19.77 27.42
CA GLU A 85 2.84 -19.54 28.84
C GLU A 85 1.35 -19.27 29.12
N ALA A 86 0.74 -18.36 28.36
CA ALA A 86 -0.69 -18.06 28.49
C ALA A 86 -1.59 -19.29 28.22
N GLU A 87 -1.22 -20.13 27.23
CA GLU A 87 -1.93 -21.38 26.96
C GLU A 87 -1.79 -22.36 28.14
N GLN A 88 -0.60 -22.52 28.72
CA GLN A 88 -0.38 -23.37 29.90
C GLN A 88 -1.18 -22.90 31.12
N GLU A 89 -1.16 -21.59 31.41
CA GLU A 89 -1.96 -21.01 32.49
C GLU A 89 -3.45 -21.27 32.26
N PHE A 90 -3.94 -20.98 31.06
CA PHE A 90 -5.34 -21.21 30.67
C PHE A 90 -5.76 -22.68 30.85
N PHE A 91 -4.94 -23.63 30.39
CA PHE A 91 -5.24 -25.06 30.55
C PHE A 91 -5.10 -25.54 32.01
N SER A 92 -4.21 -24.95 32.80
CA SER A 92 -4.07 -25.29 34.22
C SER A 92 -5.26 -24.82 35.06
N ASP A 93 -5.84 -23.66 34.76
CA ASP A 93 -7.04 -23.16 35.42
C ASP A 93 -8.31 -23.93 35.00
N LEU A 94 -8.32 -24.52 33.79
CA LEU A 94 -9.44 -25.34 33.30
C LEU A 94 -9.48 -26.75 33.93
N MET A 95 -8.37 -27.19 34.52
CA MET A 95 -8.21 -28.51 35.15
C MET A 95 -8.28 -28.45 36.69
N ARG A 96 -8.58 -27.27 37.26
CA ARG A 96 -8.89 -27.06 38.68
C ARG A 96 -10.38 -27.25 38.96
#